data_AF-A0A7V4J5M8-F1
#
_entry.id   AF-A0A7V4J5M8-F1
#
_cell.length_a   1.000
_cell.length_b   1.000
_cell.length_c   1.000
_cell.angle_alpha   90.00
_cell.angle_beta   90.00
_cell.angle_gamma   90.00
#
_symmetry.space_group_name_H-M   'P 1'
#
loop_
_entity.id
_entity.type
_entity.pdbx_description
1 polymer ?
#
loop_
_entity_poly.entity_id
_entity_poly.type
_entity_poly.pdbx_seq_one_letter_code
_entity_poly.pdbx_strand_id
1 'polypeptide(L)' 'MLIDVHVGEIVRLRKAHPCGSTDWQITRVGADIGLRCLKCGRHVMLPRDVFRRRAKMIVTQDNETRD' A
#
# COMPACT_ATOMS: atom_id res chain seq x y z
N MET A 1 0.62 2.20 16.42
CA MET A 1 1.75 2.50 15.51
C MET A 1 1.25 3.37 14.37
N LEU A 2 1.83 4.55 14.17
CA LEU A 2 1.68 5.25 12.90
C LEU A 2 2.56 4.52 11.88
N ILE A 3 1.95 3.83 10.92
CA ILE A 3 2.69 3.30 9.77
C ILE A 3 3.02 4.52 8.91
N ASP A 4 4.30 4.86 8.84
CA ASP A 4 4.79 5.81 7.86
C ASP A 4 5.02 5.09 6.54
N VAL A 5 4.54 5.69 5.45
CA VAL A 5 4.57 5.07 4.13
C VAL A 5 4.84 6.09 3.06
N HIS A 6 5.50 5.66 2.00
CA HIS A 6 5.93 6.49 0.88
C HIS A 6 5.35 5.98 -0.44
N VAL A 7 5.24 6.88 -1.41
CA VAL A 7 4.88 6.50 -2.79
C VAL A 7 5.99 5.60 -3.35
N GLY A 8 5.60 4.52 -4.01
CA GLY A 8 6.53 3.52 -4.56
C GLY A 8 6.63 2.26 -3.70
N GLU A 9 6.44 2.36 -2.37
CA GLU A 9 6.55 1.22 -1.47
C GLU A 9 5.48 0.14 -1.73
N ILE A 10 5.86 -1.10 -1.46
CA ILE A 10 4.94 -2.24 -1.55
C ILE A 10 4.44 -2.59 -0.16
N VAL A 11 3.13 -2.71 -0.03
CA VAL A 11 2.45 -3.06 1.21
C VAL A 11 1.56 -4.27 1.01
N ARG A 12 1.52 -5.12 2.04
CA ARG A 12 0.63 -6.27 2.07
C ARG A 12 -0.58 -5.95 2.93
N LEU A 13 -1.77 -6.05 2.35
CA LEU A 13 -3.03 -5.89 3.08
C LEU A 13 -3.47 -7.23 3.70
N ARG A 14 -4.20 -7.15 4.81
CA ARG A 14 -4.82 -8.30 5.50
C ARG A 14 -5.92 -8.96 4.67
N LYS A 15 -6.64 -8.16 3.87
CA LYS A 15 -7.70 -8.65 2.98
C LYS A 15 -7.15 -8.78 1.56
N ALA A 16 -7.47 -9.90 0.91
CA ALA A 16 -7.16 -10.09 -0.51
C ALA A 16 -8.02 -9.15 -1.38
N HIS A 17 -7.42 -8.69 -2.47
CA HIS A 17 -8.14 -8.11 -3.60
C HIS A 17 -9.04 -9.18 -4.23
N PRO A 18 -10.18 -8.84 -4.87
CA PRO A 18 -10.99 -9.81 -5.61
C PRO A 18 -10.21 -10.62 -6.67
N CYS A 19 -9.05 -10.15 -7.15
CA CYS A 19 -8.18 -10.93 -8.04
C CYS A 19 -7.28 -11.97 -7.32
N GLY A 20 -7.37 -12.06 -5.99
CA GLY A 20 -6.59 -12.97 -5.13
C GLY A 20 -5.24 -12.45 -4.66
N SER A 21 -4.79 -11.27 -5.08
CA SER A 21 -3.52 -10.69 -4.61
C SER A 21 -3.70 -9.93 -3.28
N THR A 22 -2.69 -9.96 -2.43
CA THR A 22 -2.62 -9.19 -1.19
C THR A 22 -1.58 -8.08 -1.24
N ASP A 23 -0.84 -7.96 -2.34
CA ASP A 23 0.29 -7.05 -2.50
C ASP A 23 -0.09 -5.85 -3.36
N TRP A 24 0.24 -4.67 -2.85
CA TRP A 24 -0.16 -3.38 -3.39
C TRP A 24 1.02 -2.43 -3.40
N GLN A 25 1.18 -1.68 -4.48
CA GLN A 25 2.10 -0.54 -4.52
C GLN A 25 1.36 0.73 -4.08
N ILE A 26 2.00 1.54 -3.25
CA ILE A 26 1.49 2.86 -2.87
C ILE A 26 1.72 3.83 -4.02
N THR A 27 0.65 4.44 -4.49
CA THR A 27 0.70 5.42 -5.58
C THR A 27 0.45 6.85 -5.11
N ARG A 28 -0.14 7.02 -3.91
CA ARG A 28 -0.43 8.33 -3.32
C ARG A 28 -0.44 8.23 -1.79
N VAL A 29 0.12 9.24 -1.13
CA VAL A 29 0.05 9.42 0.33
C VAL A 29 -0.59 10.77 0.65
N GLY A 30 -1.72 10.75 1.36
CA GLY A 30 -2.44 11.95 1.79
C GLY A 30 -3.52 11.60 2.82
N ALA A 31 -4.65 12.33 2.79
CA ALA A 31 -5.85 11.97 3.55
C ALA A 31 -6.38 10.57 3.17
N ASP A 32 -6.31 10.27 1.87
CA ASP A 32 -6.47 8.93 1.31
C ASP A 32 -5.13 8.36 0.85
N ILE A 33 -5.01 7.04 0.92
CA ILE A 33 -3.89 6.27 0.39
C ILE A 33 -4.33 5.64 -0.92
N GLY A 34 -3.61 5.98 -2.00
CA GLY A 34 -3.76 5.36 -3.31
C GLY A 34 -2.96 4.06 -3.37
N LEU A 35 -3.58 2.99 -3.84
CA LEU A 35 -2.97 1.68 -3.96
C LEU A 35 -3.20 1.11 -5.36
N ARG A 36 -2.16 0.49 -5.94
CA ARG A 36 -2.21 -0.28 -7.19
C ARG A 36 -1.96 -1.75 -6.91
N CYS A 37 -2.88 -2.61 -7.31
CA CYS A 37 -2.69 -4.06 -7.17
C CYS A 37 -1.55 -4.53 -8.08
N LEU A 38 -0.56 -5.24 -7.52
CA LEU A 38 0.59 -5.71 -8.30
C LEU A 38 0.25 -6.86 -9.27
N LYS A 39 -0.89 -7.55 -9.09
CA LYS A 39 -1.31 -8.65 -9.97
C LYS A 39 -2.13 -8.17 -11.17
N CYS A 40 -3.13 -7.31 -10.95
CA CYS A 40 -4.09 -6.92 -11.99
C CYS A 40 -4.06 -5.43 -12.34
N GLY A 41 -3.19 -4.64 -11.72
CA GLY A 41 -3.01 -3.21 -12.00
C GLY A 41 -4.17 -2.30 -11.57
N ARG A 42 -5.20 -2.83 -10.90
CA ARG A 42 -6.36 -2.04 -10.49
C ARG A 42 -6.00 -1.08 -9.36
N HIS A 43 -6.51 0.14 -9.47
CA HIS A 43 -6.29 1.20 -8.48
C HIS A 43 -7.48 1.30 -7.52
N VAL A 44 -7.17 1.51 -6.25
CA VAL A 44 -8.15 1.82 -5.21
C VAL A 44 -7.64 2.97 -4.35
N MET A 45 -8.56 3.75 -3.81
CA MET A 45 -8.26 4.72 -2.76
C MET A 45 -8.87 4.23 -1.45
N LEU A 46 -8.09 4.26 -0.38
CA LEU A 46 -8.55 3.94 0.95
C LEU A 46 -8.33 5.15 1.87
N PRO A 47 -9.33 5.52 2.69
CA PRO A 47 -9.09 6.45 3.79
C PRO A 47 -7.91 6.00 4.65
N ARG A 48 -7.07 6.93 5.10
CA ARG A 48 -5.83 6.61 5.82
C ARG A 48 -6.06 5.75 7.07
N ASP A 49 -7.18 5.93 7.77
CA ASP A 49 -7.57 5.14 8.93
C ASP A 49 -7.94 3.69 8.54
N VAL A 50 -8.66 3.51 7.43
CA VAL A 50 -8.99 2.20 6.85
C VAL A 50 -7.72 1.49 6.41
N PHE A 51 -6.82 2.20 5.72
CA PHE A 51 -5.52 1.67 5.31
C PHE A 51 -4.73 1.16 6.53
N ARG A 52 -4.61 1.96 7.59
CA ARG A 52 -3.90 1.58 8.81
C ARG A 52 -4.44 0.32 9.47
N ARG A 53 -5.76 0.13 9.50
CA ARG A 53 -6.39 -1.09 10.03
C ARG A 53 -6.16 -2.31 9.12
N ARG A 54 -6.09 -2.10 7.81
CA ARG A 54 -5.97 -3.17 6.81
C ARG A 54 -4.53 -3.55 6.46
N ALA A 55 -3.57 -2.65 6.63
CA ALA A 55 -2.16 -2.94 6.40
C ALA A 55 -1.70 -4.03 7.38
N LYS A 56 -1.02 -5.05 6.84
CA LYS A 56 -0.41 -6.13 7.63
C LYS A 56 1.07 -5.85 7.87
N MET A 57 1.78 -5.50 6.79
CA MET A 57 3.21 -5.21 6.81
C MET A 57 3.59 -4.40 5.56
N ILE A 58 4.68 -3.66 5.65
CA ILE A 58 5.39 -3.13 4.49
C ILE A 58 6.33 -4.25 3.99
N VAL A 59 6.26 -4.54 2.69
CA VAL A 59 7.02 -5.64 2.04
C VAL A 59 8.36 -5.13 1.53
N THR A 60 8.39 -3.91 0.99
CA THR A 60 9.61 -3.18 0.69
C THR A 60 9.50 -1.79 1.29
N GLN A 61 10.40 -1.48 2.22
CA GLN A 61 10.77 -0.11 2.47
C GLN A 61 11.79 0.22 1.38
N ASP A 62 11.45 1.14 0.50
CA ASP A 62 12.42 1.64 -0.46
C ASP A 62 13.38 2.55 0.33
N ASN A 63 14.28 1.92 1.09
CA ASN A 63 15.47 2.56 1.66
C ASN A 63 16.53 2.64 0.56
N GLU A 64 16.13 3.11 -0.63
CA GLU A 64 17.07 3.49 -1.66
C GLU A 64 17.51 4.92 -1.33
N THR A 65 18.61 4.98 -0.58
CA THR A 65 19.71 5.90 -0.82
C THR A 65 19.72 6.32 -2.28
N ARG A 66 19.08 7.45 -2.60
CA ARG A 66 19.36 8.19 -3.82
C ARG A 66 20.47 9.16 -3.45
N ASP A 67 21.70 8.76 -3.78
CA ASP A 67 22.82 9.68 -3.98
C ASP A 67 22.40 10.85 -4.89
#